data_AF-A0A7W9Y6M1-F1
#
_entry.id   AF-A0A7W9Y6M1-F1
#
_cell.length_a   1.000
_cell.length_b   1.000
_cell.length_c   1.000
_cell.angle_alpha   90.00
_cell.angle_beta   90.00
_cell.angle_gamma   90.00
#
_symmetry.space_group_name_H-M   'P 1'
#
loop_
_entity.id
_entity.type
_entity.pdbx_description
1 polymer ?
#
loop_
_entity_poly.entity_id
_entity_poly.type
_entity_poly.pdbx_seq_one_letter_code
_entity_poly.pdbx_strand_id
1 'polypeptide(L)'
;MKRDLTIEDVLSDPLIAQLRRADGISTPEFAQLLHAAAQIYGGGKSPRRSDKTTFVLCETAEFAPERRESIPVGKTQPKAGVPCLGW
;
A
#
# COMPACT_ATOMS: atom_id res chain seq x y z
N MET A 1 -13.15 -16.14 -21.34
CA MET A 1 -14.26 -15.32 -20.84
C MET A 1 -13.68 -14.32 -19.84
N LYS A 2 -13.61 -13.03 -20.18
CA LYS A 2 -13.27 -11.97 -19.23
C LYS A 2 -14.59 -11.34 -18.82
N ARG A 3 -15.09 -11.67 -17.63
CA ARG A 3 -16.19 -10.94 -17.01
C ARG A 3 -15.55 -9.84 -16.17
N ASP A 4 -16.10 -8.64 -16.24
CA ASP A 4 -15.68 -7.56 -15.36
C ASP A 4 -16.05 -7.95 -13.92
N LEU A 5 -15.14 -7.66 -12.99
CA LEU A 5 -15.35 -7.88 -11.57
C LEU A 5 -16.50 -6.98 -11.09
N THR A 6 -17.44 -7.56 -10.36
CA THR A 6 -18.48 -6.78 -9.69
C THR A 6 -17.94 -6.14 -8.41
N ILE A 7 -18.61 -5.10 -7.93
CA ILE A 7 -18.25 -4.47 -6.64
C ILE A 7 -18.36 -5.49 -5.49
N GLU A 8 -19.33 -6.41 -5.57
CA GLU A 8 -19.52 -7.47 -4.58
C GLU A 8 -18.33 -8.43 -4.56
N ASP A 9 -17.81 -8.83 -5.73
CA ASP A 9 -16.62 -9.67 -5.84
C ASP A 9 -15.42 -9.00 -5.14
N VAL A 10 -15.21 -7.72 -5.40
CA VAL A 10 -14.13 -6.91 -4.80
C VAL A 10 -14.27 -6.78 -3.29
N LEU A 11 -15.50 -6.57 -2.79
CA LEU A 11 -15.75 -6.45 -1.35
C LEU A 11 -15.58 -7.78 -0.61
N SER A 12 -15.82 -8.90 -1.28
CA SER A 12 -15.67 -10.26 -0.74
C SER A 12 -14.23 -10.79 -0.81
N ASP A 13 -13.33 -10.11 -1.53
CA ASP A 13 -11.96 -10.56 -1.70
C ASP A 13 -11.15 -10.45 -0.39
N PRO A 14 -10.52 -11.54 0.08
CA PRO A 14 -9.81 -11.57 1.36
C PRO A 14 -8.54 -10.71 1.38
N LEU A 15 -7.85 -10.57 0.23
CA LEU A 15 -6.65 -9.74 0.12
C LEU A 15 -7.03 -8.26 0.14
N ILE A 16 -8.10 -7.89 -0.58
CA ILE A 16 -8.63 -6.53 -0.58
C ILE A 16 -9.12 -6.16 0.83
N ALA A 17 -9.78 -7.09 1.52
CA ALA A 17 -10.17 -6.90 2.92
C ALA A 17 -8.97 -6.72 3.85
N GLN A 18 -7.84 -7.39 3.60
CA GLN A 18 -6.62 -7.21 4.38
C GLN A 18 -6.00 -5.83 4.16
N LEU A 19 -5.84 -5.40 2.91
CA LEU A 19 -5.35 -4.06 2.54
C LEU A 19 -6.22 -2.96 3.15
N ARG A 20 -7.54 -3.04 2.94
CA ARG A 20 -8.50 -2.07 3.48
C ARG A 20 -8.36 -1.91 5.01
N ARG A 21 -8.16 -3.02 5.73
CA ARG A 21 -7.97 -3.00 7.19
C ARG A 21 -6.62 -2.40 7.58
N ALA A 22 -5.56 -2.69 6.83
CA ALA A 22 -4.24 -2.08 7.05
C ALA A 22 -4.30 -0.56 6.86
N ASP A 23 -5.11 -0.08 5.92
CA ASP A 23 -5.33 1.34 5.65
C ASP A 23 -6.35 2.00 6.61
N GLY A 24 -6.95 1.25 7.53
CA GLY A 24 -7.93 1.77 8.49
C GLY A 24 -9.28 2.18 7.86
N ILE A 25 -9.54 1.80 6.62
CA ILE A 25 -10.75 2.19 5.88
C ILE A 25 -11.90 1.26 6.27
N SER A 26 -13.09 1.80 6.51
CA SER A 26 -14.26 0.97 6.83
C SER A 26 -14.86 0.30 5.58
N THR A 27 -15.54 -0.84 5.73
CA THR A 27 -16.20 -1.52 4.60
C THR A 27 -17.23 -0.63 3.88
N PRO A 28 -18.13 0.10 4.57
CA PRO A 28 -19.10 0.94 3.89
C PRO A 28 -18.47 2.13 3.16
N GLU A 29 -17.42 2.72 3.72
CA GLU A 29 -16.67 3.81 3.09
C GLU A 29 -15.97 3.34 1.81
N PHE A 30 -15.33 2.17 1.86
CA PHE A 30 -14.73 1.55 0.70
C PHE A 30 -15.76 1.22 -0.39
N ALA A 31 -16.94 0.72 -0.01
CA ALA A 31 -18.03 0.46 -0.95
C ALA A 31 -18.52 1.76 -1.63
N GLN A 32 -18.69 2.84 -0.87
CA GLN A 32 -19.08 4.15 -1.42
C GLN A 32 -18.03 4.67 -2.42
N LEU A 33 -16.74 4.51 -2.11
CA LEU A 33 -15.65 4.87 -3.02
C LEU A 33 -15.73 4.08 -4.34
N LEU A 34 -15.93 2.76 -4.27
CA LEU A 34 -16.07 1.91 -5.45
C LEU A 34 -17.28 2.29 -6.30
N HIS A 35 -18.43 2.59 -5.68
CA HIS A 35 -19.61 3.05 -6.39
C HIS A 35 -19.40 4.41 -7.07
N ALA A 36 -18.73 5.36 -6.40
CA ALA A 36 -18.39 6.65 -6.99
C ALA A 36 -17.43 6.49 -8.17
N ALA A 37 -16.40 5.66 -8.03
CA ALA A 37 -15.48 5.34 -9.10
C ALA A 37 -16.21 4.67 -10.28
N ALA A 38 -17.07 3.68 -10.02
CA ALA A 38 -17.84 3.01 -11.07
C ALA A 38 -18.72 3.99 -11.87
N GLN A 39 -19.29 5.02 -11.24
CA GLN A 39 -20.03 6.06 -11.97
C GLN A 39 -19.12 6.91 -12.86
N ILE A 40 -17.92 7.26 -12.37
CA ILE A 40 -16.94 8.07 -13.12
C ILE A 40 -16.38 7.28 -14.32
N TYR A 41 -16.00 6.02 -14.11
CA TYR A 41 -15.27 5.22 -15.09
C TYR A 41 -16.18 4.33 -15.95
N GLY A 42 -17.35 3.93 -15.46
CA GLY A 42 -18.30 3.07 -16.17
C GLY A 42 -19.07 3.77 -17.30
N GLY A 43 -19.13 5.11 -17.28
CA GLY A 43 -19.86 5.91 -18.27
C GLY A 43 -19.16 6.07 -19.64
N GLY A 44 -18.09 5.33 -19.94
CA GLY A 44 -17.33 5.42 -21.20
C GLY A 44 -16.56 6.73 -21.42
N LYS A 45 -16.70 7.68 -20.49
CA LYS A 45 -15.93 8.91 -20.43
C LYS A 45 -14.71 8.61 -19.57
N SER A 46 -13.68 8.01 -20.18
CA SER A 46 -12.34 8.06 -19.58
C SER A 46 -12.11 9.51 -19.15
N PRO A 47 -11.91 9.81 -17.86
CA PRO A 47 -11.56 11.17 -17.46
C PRO A 47 -10.33 11.49 -18.27
N ARG A 48 -10.44 12.44 -19.21
CA ARG A 48 -9.35 12.80 -20.10
C ARG A 48 -8.17 13.11 -19.18
N ARG A 49 -7.22 12.17 -19.15
CA ARG A 49 -5.94 12.34 -18.51
C ARG A 49 -5.34 13.51 -19.29
N SER A 50 -5.49 14.72 -18.76
CA SER A 50 -4.75 15.85 -19.27
C SER A 50 -3.30 15.43 -19.06
N ASP A 51 -2.55 15.16 -20.13
CA ASP A 51 -1.14 14.67 -20.15
C ASP A 51 -0.12 15.60 -19.43
N LYS A 52 -0.63 16.52 -18.62
CA LYS A 52 0.04 17.55 -17.86
C LYS A 52 -0.57 17.56 -16.47
N THR A 53 -0.37 16.48 -15.72
CA THR A 53 -0.52 16.46 -14.27
C THR A 53 0.69 15.73 -13.69
N THR A 54 1.72 16.52 -13.39
CA THR A 54 2.70 16.20 -12.35
C THR A 54 1.93 15.65 -11.16
N PHE A 55 2.19 14.42 -10.77
CA PHE A 55 1.69 13.89 -9.49
C PHE A 55 2.37 14.71 -8.41
N VAL A 56 1.69 15.72 -7.87
CA VAL A 56 2.07 16.29 -6.59
C VAL A 56 1.66 15.23 -5.57
N LEU A 57 2.63 14.41 -5.17
CA LEU A 57 2.54 13.68 -3.91
C LEU A 57 2.34 14.74 -2.84
N CYS A 58 1.10 14.94 -2.39
CA CYS A 58 0.87 15.66 -1.14
C CYS A 58 1.56 14.83 -0.07
N GLU A 59 2.71 15.33 0.36
CA GLU A 59 3.54 14.81 1.44
C GLU A 59 2.69 14.77 2.71
N THR A 60 1.98 13.65 2.91
CA THR A 60 1.31 13.38 4.17
C THR A 60 2.39 13.06 5.19
N ALA A 61 2.61 14.03 6.07
CA ALA A 61 3.25 13.92 7.37
C ALA A 61 4.69 13.39 7.36
N GLU A 62 5.63 14.35 7.37
CA GLU A 62 6.93 14.32 8.06
C GLU A 62 7.54 12.93 8.27
N PHE A 63 8.06 12.35 7.19
CA PHE A 63 9.06 11.30 7.32
C PHE A 63 10.37 11.96 7.73
N ALA A 64 10.53 12.26 9.04
CA ALA A 64 11.79 12.72 9.58
C ALA A 64 12.88 11.67 9.24
N PRO A 65 13.88 11.99 8.41
CA PRO A 65 15.00 11.10 8.23
C PRO A 65 15.88 11.27 9.46
N GLU A 66 15.63 10.46 10.48
CA GLU A 66 16.62 10.26 11.55
C GLU A 66 17.91 9.81 10.84
N ARG A 67 18.83 10.76 10.86
CA ARG A 67 20.17 10.75 10.29
C ARG A 67 20.79 9.38 10.53
N ARG A 68 20.96 8.60 9.45
CA ARG A 68 21.83 7.42 9.47
C ARG A 68 23.22 7.86 9.93
N GLU A 69 23.49 7.72 11.22
CA GLU A 69 24.82 7.86 11.76
C GLU A 69 25.63 6.68 11.22
N SER A 70 26.58 7.00 10.37
CA SER A 70 27.52 6.05 9.78
C SER A 70 28.30 5.36 10.89
N ILE A 71 27.92 4.13 11.21
CA ILE A 71 28.69 3.28 12.13
C ILE A 71 30.04 3.00 11.45
N PRO A 72 31.18 3.39 12.03
CA PRO A 72 32.48 3.03 11.48
C PRO A 72 32.63 1.51 11.54
N VAL A 73 32.98 0.91 10.40
CA VAL A 73 33.39 -0.50 10.30
C VAL A 73 34.68 -0.69 11.08
N GLY A 74 34.55 -0.86 12.39
CA GLY A 74 35.58 -1.39 13.25
C GLY A 74 35.62 -2.90 13.05
N LYS A 75 36.73 -3.42 12.52
CA LYS A 75 37.01 -4.86 12.44
C LYS A 75 37.05 -5.43 13.86
N THR A 76 35.95 -5.97 14.36
CA THR A 76 35.94 -6.84 15.54
C THR A 76 35.81 -8.28 15.08
N GLN A 77 36.89 -9.04 15.21
CA GLN A 77 36.87 -10.48 15.00
C GLN A 77 35.84 -11.12 15.95
N PRO A 78 34.96 -12.01 15.48
CA PRO A 78 34.15 -12.80 16.38
C PRO A 78 35.04 -13.80 17.12
N LYS A 79 35.11 -13.68 18.44
CA LYS A 79 35.77 -14.63 19.33
C LYS A 79 34.98 -15.93 19.27
N ALA A 80 35.64 -16.99 18.78
CA ALA A 80 35.06 -18.32 18.70
C ALA A 80 34.62 -18.81 20.09
N GLY A 81 33.40 -19.34 20.17
CA GLY A 81 32.99 -20.25 21.23
C GLY A 81 31.78 -19.82 22.04
N VAL A 82 30.58 -20.13 21.54
CA VAL A 82 29.50 -20.73 22.36
C VAL A 82 28.69 -21.67 21.45
N PRO A 83 28.51 -22.95 21.79
CA PRO A 83 27.72 -23.87 20.99
C PRO A 83 26.23 -23.61 21.18
N CYS A 84 25.48 -23.62 20.08
CA CYS A 84 24.02 -23.55 20.07
C CYS A 84 23.48 -24.83 20.72
N LEU A 85 22.93 -24.74 21.93
CA LEU A 85 22.10 -25.80 22.49
C LEU A 85 20.70 -25.66 21.90
N GLY A 86 20.29 -26.66 21.13
CA GLY A 86 18.92 -26.80 20.69
C GLY A 86 17.98 -27.13 21.84
N TRP A 87 16.70 -26.82 21.64
CA TRP A 87 15.54 -27.72 21.70
C TRP A 87 14.45 -27.13 20.80
#